data_AF-A0A0Q0VKD6-F1
#
_entry.id   AF-A0A0Q0VKD6-F1
#
_cell.length_a   1.000
_cell.length_b   1.000
_cell.length_c   1.000
_cell.angle_alpha   90.00
_cell.angle_beta   90.00
_cell.angle_gamma   90.00
#
_symmetry.space_group_name_H-M   'P 1'
#
loop_
_entity.id
_entity.type
_entity.pdbx_description
1 polymer ?
#
loop_
_entity_poly.entity_id
_entity_poly.type
_entity_poly.pdbx_seq_one_letter_code
_entity_poly.pdbx_strand_id
1 'polypeptide(L)'
;MADKIDRDEIIRRAGLERWVLPGRSYPAPLPDELAPYYCYTRDGGHSILVVIESEYKPGDEPEGYIVAAPVKTVLKYDYEVRDGRVWSQIPYDNDDGLLVDEDEEVEY
;
A
#
# COMPACT_ATOMS: atom_id res chain seq x y z
N MET A 1 3.33 -18.84 -14.22
CA MET A 1 2.87 -17.44 -14.31
C MET A 1 2.32 -17.11 -12.95
N ALA A 2 2.90 -16.14 -12.23
CA ALA A 2 2.35 -15.75 -10.93
C ALA A 2 0.94 -15.18 -11.17
N ASP A 3 -0.07 -15.79 -10.53
CA ASP A 3 -1.42 -15.25 -10.49
C ASP A 3 -1.34 -13.84 -9.90
N LYS A 4 -1.52 -12.83 -10.74
CA LYS A 4 -1.67 -11.45 -10.26
C LYS A 4 -3.00 -11.40 -9.50
N ILE A 5 -2.94 -11.18 -8.20
CA ILE A 5 -4.14 -11.03 -7.38
C ILE A 5 -4.81 -9.71 -7.79
N ASP A 6 -6.11 -9.76 -7.97
CA ASP A 6 -6.92 -8.59 -8.31
C ASP A 6 -6.89 -7.57 -7.17
N ARG A 7 -6.76 -6.28 -7.51
CA ARG A 7 -6.66 -5.21 -6.52
C ARG A 7 -7.88 -5.12 -5.62
N ASP A 8 -9.09 -5.27 -6.18
CA ASP A 8 -10.32 -5.18 -5.41
C ASP A 8 -10.44 -6.36 -4.44
N GLU A 9 -9.93 -7.55 -4.82
CA GLU A 9 -9.81 -8.69 -3.90
C GLU A 9 -8.83 -8.40 -2.75
N ILE A 10 -7.67 -7.78 -3.03
CA ILE A 10 -6.72 -7.36 -1.98
C ILE A 10 -7.38 -6.37 -1.02
N ILE A 11 -8.05 -5.34 -1.54
CA ILE A 11 -8.73 -4.32 -0.75
C ILE A 11 -9.79 -4.96 0.17
N ARG A 12 -10.55 -5.92 -0.36
CA ARG A 12 -11.56 -6.66 0.39
C ARG A 12 -10.97 -7.47 1.52
N ARG A 13 -9.95 -8.28 1.24
CA ARG A 13 -9.30 -9.13 2.25
C ARG A 13 -8.59 -8.32 3.34
N ALA A 14 -8.01 -7.18 2.97
CA ALA A 14 -7.39 -6.26 3.92
C ALA A 14 -8.40 -5.42 4.72
N GLY A 15 -9.71 -5.53 4.44
CA GLY A 15 -10.75 -4.75 5.14
C GLY A 15 -10.73 -3.24 4.82
N LEU A 16 -10.15 -2.85 3.68
CA LEU A 16 -9.95 -1.47 3.26
C LEU A 16 -11.11 -0.89 2.42
N GLU A 17 -12.11 -1.69 2.06
CA GLU A 17 -13.23 -1.33 1.17
C GLU A 17 -13.92 -0.02 1.55
N ARG A 18 -14.12 0.22 2.86
CA ARG A 18 -14.80 1.43 3.37
C ARG A 18 -13.97 2.71 3.24
N TRP A 19 -12.66 2.57 3.01
CA TRP A 19 -11.71 3.67 2.98
C TRP A 19 -11.28 4.02 1.56
N VAL A 20 -11.26 3.03 0.65
CA VAL A 20 -10.85 3.23 -0.74
C VAL A 20 -11.96 3.91 -1.55
N LEU A 21 -11.59 4.95 -2.28
CA LEU A 21 -12.48 5.70 -3.17
C LEU A 21 -12.15 5.39 -4.64
N PRO A 22 -13.18 5.09 -5.46
CA PRO A 22 -12.98 4.82 -6.88
C PRO A 22 -12.73 6.11 -7.69
N GLY A 23 -12.28 5.95 -8.94
CA GLY A 23 -12.23 7.03 -9.94
C GLY A 23 -11.10 8.04 -9.77
N ARG A 24 -10.13 7.78 -8.89
CA ARG A 24 -8.91 8.58 -8.74
C ARG A 24 -7.75 7.86 -9.40
N SER A 25 -6.89 8.61 -10.07
CA SER A 25 -5.63 8.13 -10.64
C SER A 25 -4.48 8.96 -10.10
N TYR A 26 -3.30 8.36 -10.00
CA TYR A 26 -2.12 9.10 -9.57
C TYR A 26 -1.73 10.14 -10.65
N PRO A 27 -1.43 11.40 -10.29
CA PRO A 27 -1.16 12.46 -11.26
C PRO A 27 0.19 12.32 -11.99
N ALA A 28 1.12 11.53 -11.43
CA ALA A 28 2.44 11.26 -12.00
C ALA A 28 2.54 9.82 -12.52
N PRO A 29 3.51 9.50 -13.40
CA PRO A 29 3.75 8.12 -13.80
C PRO A 29 4.20 7.29 -12.58
N LEU A 30 3.44 6.22 -12.29
CA LEU A 30 3.85 5.17 -11.35
C LEU A 30 4.72 4.13 -12.07
N PRO A 31 5.64 3.46 -11.35
CA PRO A 31 6.25 2.23 -11.84
C PRO A 31 5.18 1.21 -12.27
N ASP A 32 5.37 0.57 -13.42
CA ASP A 32 4.39 -0.38 -14.00
C ASP A 32 4.05 -1.54 -13.05
N GLU A 33 4.98 -1.92 -12.20
CA GLU A 33 4.80 -2.98 -11.20
C GLU A 33 3.92 -2.54 -10.01
N LEU A 34 3.88 -1.25 -9.68
CA LEU A 34 3.07 -0.69 -8.60
C LEU A 34 1.66 -0.28 -9.04
N ALA A 35 1.49 0.05 -10.33
CA ALA A 35 0.20 0.49 -10.89
C ALA A 35 -0.99 -0.44 -10.53
N PRO A 36 -0.87 -1.78 -10.51
CA PRO A 36 -1.95 -2.67 -10.11
C PRO A 36 -2.36 -2.52 -8.63
N TYR A 37 -1.45 -2.09 -7.77
CA TYR A 37 -1.67 -2.01 -6.32
C TYR A 37 -2.05 -0.59 -5.85
N TYR A 38 -2.15 0.36 -6.78
CA TYR A 38 -2.54 1.73 -6.48
C TYR A 38 -4.02 1.83 -6.08
N CYS A 39 -4.27 2.55 -4.99
CA CYS A 39 -5.59 2.94 -4.54
C CYS A 39 -5.59 4.41 -4.07
N TYR A 40 -6.79 4.99 -3.95
CA TYR A 40 -6.95 6.28 -3.30
C TYR A 40 -7.76 6.07 -2.03
N THR A 41 -7.22 6.42 -0.87
CA THR A 41 -7.94 6.32 0.40
C THR A 41 -8.48 7.68 0.83
N ARG A 42 -9.60 7.68 1.57
CA ARG A 42 -10.23 8.90 2.08
C ARG A 42 -9.31 9.70 3.01
N ASP A 43 -8.47 9.01 3.76
CA ASP A 43 -7.63 9.57 4.82
C ASP A 43 -6.17 9.80 4.36
N GLY A 44 -5.56 8.79 3.71
CA GLY A 44 -4.17 8.84 3.23
C GLY A 44 -3.98 9.29 1.78
N GLY A 45 -5.05 9.59 1.04
CA GLY A 45 -4.98 10.06 -0.33
C GLY A 45 -4.40 9.03 -1.30
N HIS A 46 -3.37 9.42 -2.06
CA HIS A 46 -2.74 8.56 -3.06
C HIS A 46 -1.83 7.50 -2.41
N SER A 47 -2.26 6.24 -2.47
CA SER A 47 -1.63 5.14 -1.74
C SER A 47 -1.36 3.91 -2.62
N ILE A 48 -0.44 3.07 -2.17
CA ILE A 48 -0.20 1.72 -2.68
C ILE A 48 -0.58 0.73 -1.57
N LEU A 49 -1.20 -0.38 -1.95
CA LEU A 49 -1.45 -1.51 -1.06
C LEU A 49 -0.14 -2.25 -0.81
N VAL A 50 0.35 -2.20 0.43
CA VAL A 50 1.66 -2.72 0.80
C VAL A 50 1.53 -3.62 2.02
N VAL A 51 2.19 -4.78 1.97
CA VAL A 51 2.43 -5.64 3.12
C VAL A 51 3.58 -5.05 3.93
N ILE A 52 3.33 -4.76 5.21
CA ILE A 52 4.38 -4.32 6.13
C ILE A 52 5.23 -5.54 6.51
N GLU A 53 6.38 -5.68 5.85
CA GLU A 53 7.22 -6.87 5.99
C GLU A 53 7.73 -7.05 7.43
N SER A 54 8.01 -5.94 8.11
CA SER A 54 8.49 -5.93 9.50
C SER A 54 7.48 -6.53 10.48
N GLU A 55 6.17 -6.41 10.19
CA GLU A 55 5.09 -6.90 11.05
C GLU A 55 4.65 -8.32 10.66
N TYR A 56 4.88 -8.71 9.41
CA TYR A 56 4.46 -9.99 8.88
C TYR A 56 5.13 -11.17 9.61
N LYS A 57 4.30 -12.14 10.03
CA LYS A 57 4.76 -13.38 10.65
C LYS A 57 4.73 -14.53 9.64
N PRO A 58 5.85 -15.25 9.44
CA PRO A 58 5.89 -16.38 8.52
C PRO A 58 4.81 -17.43 8.83
N GLY A 59 3.91 -17.68 7.88
CA GLY A 59 2.82 -18.64 8.01
C GLY A 59 1.44 -18.02 8.21
N ASP A 60 1.36 -16.71 8.48
CA ASP A 60 0.09 -15.99 8.50
C ASP A 60 -0.35 -15.58 7.08
N GLU A 61 -1.61 -15.14 6.96
CA GLU A 61 -2.13 -14.60 5.71
C GLU A 61 -1.60 -13.16 5.49
N PRO A 62 -0.87 -12.88 4.39
CA PRO A 62 -0.29 -11.56 4.15
C PRO A 62 -1.31 -10.42 4.12
N GLU A 63 -2.54 -10.71 3.67
CA GLU A 63 -3.63 -9.74 3.59
C GLU A 63 -3.97 -9.09 4.95
N GLY A 64 -3.72 -9.77 6.07
CA GLY A 64 -3.89 -9.19 7.41
C GLY A 64 -2.83 -8.14 7.79
N TYR A 65 -1.77 -8.01 7.00
CA TYR A 65 -0.65 -7.08 7.19
C TYR A 65 -0.60 -6.01 6.08
N ILE A 66 -1.64 -5.93 5.24
CA ILE A 66 -1.73 -4.95 4.17
C ILE A 66 -2.28 -3.64 4.70
N VAL A 67 -1.57 -2.56 4.38
CA VAL A 67 -2.00 -1.19 4.64
C VAL A 67 -1.95 -0.37 3.36
N ALA A 68 -2.69 0.74 3.34
CA ALA A 68 -2.60 1.73 2.28
C ALA A 68 -1.49 2.74 2.62
N ALA A 69 -0.30 2.54 2.06
CA ALA A 69 0.84 3.42 2.29
C ALA A 69 0.93 4.53 1.23
N PRO A 70 1.24 5.79 1.59
CA PRO A 70 1.39 6.87 0.61
C PRO A 70 2.40 6.50 -0.47
N VAL A 71 2.09 6.80 -1.74
CA VAL A 71 2.97 6.47 -2.88
C VAL A 71 4.41 6.95 -2.65
N LYS A 72 4.57 8.20 -2.19
CA LYS A 72 5.88 8.80 -1.91
C LYS A 72 6.67 7.98 -0.88
N THR A 73 6.01 7.54 0.18
CA THR A 73 6.61 6.71 1.23
C THR A 73 7.11 5.38 0.66
N VAL A 74 6.29 4.70 -0.15
CA VAL A 74 6.68 3.40 -0.74
C VAL A 74 7.89 3.55 -1.64
N LEU A 75 7.96 4.63 -2.42
CA LEU A 75 9.12 4.91 -3.27
C LEU A 75 10.37 5.31 -2.47
N LYS A 76 10.20 5.87 -1.27
CA LYS A 76 11.29 6.30 -0.38
C LYS A 76 11.94 5.14 0.38
N TYR A 77 11.15 4.19 0.87
CA TYR A 77 11.60 3.09 1.74
C TYR A 77 12.00 1.81 1.00
N ASP A 78 12.04 1.86 -0.34
CA ASP A 78 12.24 0.71 -1.22
C ASP A 78 11.09 -0.32 -1.10
N TYR A 79 10.88 -1.12 -2.14
CA TYR A 79 9.82 -2.11 -2.15
C TYR A 79 10.19 -3.30 -3.02
N GLU A 80 9.60 -4.45 -2.70
CA GLU A 80 9.73 -5.68 -3.49
C GLU A 80 8.35 -6.18 -3.90
N VAL A 81 8.15 -6.42 -5.20
CA VAL A 81 6.94 -7.11 -5.69
C VAL A 81 7.21 -8.60 -5.72
N ARG A 82 6.67 -9.34 -4.74
CA ARG A 82 6.74 -10.80 -4.68
C ARG A 82 5.40 -11.43 -4.33
N ASP A 83 5.16 -12.62 -4.86
CA ASP A 83 3.92 -13.39 -4.66
C ASP A 83 2.63 -12.62 -5.00
N GLY A 84 2.71 -11.67 -5.93
CA GLY A 84 1.56 -10.84 -6.31
C GLY A 84 1.16 -9.80 -5.25
N ARG A 85 2.09 -9.38 -4.39
CA ARG A 85 1.93 -8.25 -3.46
C ARG A 85 3.16 -7.34 -3.47
N VAL A 86 3.00 -6.11 -2.99
CA VAL A 86 4.09 -5.19 -2.71
C VAL A 86 4.49 -5.35 -1.25
N TRP A 87 5.77 -5.59 -0.99
CA TRP A 87 6.34 -5.74 0.33
C TRP A 87 7.29 -4.57 0.57
N SER A 88 7.23 -3.98 1.76
CA SER A 88 8.17 -2.91 2.13
C SER A 88 8.41 -2.91 3.64
N GLN A 89 9.56 -2.37 4.02
CA GLN A 89 9.99 -2.20 5.41
C GLN A 89 9.66 -0.79 5.94
N ILE A 90 8.55 -0.22 5.48
CA ILE A 90 8.07 1.07 5.98
C ILE A 90 7.83 0.93 7.49
N PRO A 91 8.35 1.87 8.31
CA PRO A 91 8.14 1.84 9.74
C PRO A 91 6.64 1.96 10.05
N TYR A 92 6.16 1.04 10.89
CA TYR A 92 4.75 0.90 11.25
C TYR A 92 4.65 0.62 12.74
N ASP A 93 3.65 1.24 13.37
CA ASP A 93 3.25 1.00 14.75
C ASP A 93 1.76 0.61 14.79
N ASN A 94 1.37 -0.29 15.69
CA ASN A 94 -0.01 -0.78 15.74
C ASN A 94 -0.98 0.23 16.38
N ASP A 95 -0.49 1.19 17.17
CA ASP A 95 -1.28 2.24 17.81
C ASP A 95 -1.37 3.48 16.90
N ASP A 96 -0.23 3.85 16.29
CA ASP A 96 -0.09 5.10 15.52
C ASP A 96 -0.16 4.91 13.99
N GLY A 97 -0.04 3.68 13.49
CA GLY A 97 -0.07 3.37 12.07
C GLY A 97 1.28 3.58 11.37
N LEU A 98 1.28 4.14 10.17
CA LEU A 98 2.51 4.39 9.41
C LEU A 98 3.30 5.54 10.04
N LEU A 99 4.51 5.25 10.51
CA LEU A 99 5.41 6.23 11.14
C LEU A 99 6.19 7.00 10.06
N VAL A 100 5.47 7.75 9.23
CA VAL A 100 6.04 8.54 8.14
C VAL A 100 6.10 10.01 8.55
N ASP A 101 7.16 10.69 8.16
CA ASP A 101 7.29 12.14 8.36
C ASP A 101 6.11 12.84 7.64
N GLU A 102 5.18 13.41 8.41
CA GLU A 102 4.01 14.14 7.89
C GLU A 102 4.41 15.45 7.18
N ASP A 103 5.67 15.88 7.29
CA ASP A 103 6.21 17.16 6.82
C ASP A 103 6.44 17.23 5.29
N GLU A 104 6.04 16.23 4.51
CA GLU A 104 5.91 16.40 3.06
C GLU A 104 4.57 17.09 2.70
N GLU A 105 4.43 18.32 3.16
CA GLU A 105 3.42 19.26 2.68
C GLU A 105 3.41 19.28 1.15
N VAL A 106 2.28 18.91 0.56
CA VAL A 106 2.05 18.94 -0.88
C VAL A 106 1.89 20.38 -1.34
N GLU A 107 2.99 20.99 -1.81
CA GLU A 107 2.88 22.07 -2.79
C GLU A 107 2.34 21.45 -4.10
N TYR A 108 1.10 21.81 -4.45
CA TYR A 108 0.42 21.45 -5.70
C TYR A 108 0.85 22.35 -6.86
#